data_AF-A0A7V6JKH9-F1
#
_entry.id   AF-A0A7V6JKH9-F1
#
_cell.length_a   1.000
_cell.length_b   1.000
_cell.length_c   1.000
_cell.angle_alpha   90.00
_cell.angle_beta   90.00
_cell.angle_gamma   90.00
#
_symmetry.space_group_name_H-M   'P 1'
#
loop_
_entity.id
_entity.type
_entity.pdbx_description
1 polymer ?
#
loop_
_entity_poly.entity_id
_entity_poly.type
_entity_poly.pdbx_seq_one_letter_code
_entity_poly.pdbx_strand_id
1 'polypeptide(L)'
;MLFSSLIFLFLFLPLVLTGYYILPGTRYKNIFLLLVSIFFYAWGEPVYILLLPASILINYAFGFLISSSSTGKKLFLTTSIVFNVGLIVLFKYLPLDLD
;
A
#
# COMPACT_ATOMS: atom_id res chain seq x y z
N MET A 1 4.41 11.37 -5.31
CA MET A 1 5.16 11.68 -6.56
C MET A 1 4.77 10.66 -7.62
N LEU A 2 4.82 11.00 -8.92
CA LEU A 2 4.64 10.00 -9.98
C LEU A 2 5.95 9.21 -10.18
N PHE A 3 5.84 7.91 -10.43
CA PHE A 3 7.00 7.05 -10.75
C PHE A 3 7.73 7.50 -12.04
N SER A 4 7.01 8.11 -12.97
CA SER A 4 7.57 8.67 -14.22
C SER A 4 8.19 10.06 -14.05
N SER A 5 8.21 10.63 -12.85
CA SER A 5 8.76 11.98 -12.63
C SER A 5 10.29 11.98 -12.61
N LEU A 6 10.89 13.05 -13.14
CA LEU A 6 12.34 13.26 -13.10
C LEU A 6 12.87 13.32 -11.66
N ILE A 7 12.08 13.90 -10.74
CA ILE A 7 12.40 13.97 -9.31
C ILE A 7 12.48 12.56 -8.72
N PHE A 8 11.56 11.66 -9.08
CA PHE A 8 11.64 10.28 -8.64
C PHE A 8 12.92 9.60 -9.15
N LEU A 9 13.19 9.70 -10.45
CA LEU A 9 14.28 8.97 -11.09
C LEU A 9 15.67 9.47 -10.65
N PHE A 10 15.87 10.78 -10.57
CA PHE A 10 17.19 11.37 -10.36
C PHE A 10 17.49 11.81 -8.92
N LEU A 11 16.47 11.99 -8.08
CA LEU A 11 16.67 12.41 -6.70
C LEU A 11 16.22 11.34 -5.71
N PHE A 12 14.95 10.94 -5.79
CA PHE A 12 14.37 10.02 -4.82
C PHE A 12 15.02 8.63 -4.89
N LEU A 13 15.05 8.01 -6.07
CA LEU A 13 15.58 6.66 -6.25
C LEU A 13 17.06 6.53 -5.83
N PRO A 14 17.99 7.41 -6.26
CA PRO A 14 19.38 7.33 -5.82
C PRO A 14 19.54 7.52 -4.31
N LEU A 15 18.76 8.44 -3.71
CA LEU A 15 18.80 8.68 -2.26
C LEU A 15 18.32 7.47 -1.47
N VAL A 16 17.23 6.84 -1.91
CA VAL A 16 16.68 5.63 -1.28
C VAL A 16 17.63 4.45 -1.39
N LEU A 17 18.22 4.23 -2.57
CA LEU A 17 19.22 3.16 -2.75
C LEU A 17 20.45 3.41 -1.88
N THR A 18 20.94 4.65 -1.83
CA THR A 18 22.07 5.03 -0.98
C THR A 18 21.77 4.72 0.49
N GLY A 19 20.60 5.14 0.99
CA GLY A 19 20.16 4.81 2.35
C GLY A 19 20.11 3.29 2.58
N TYR A 20 19.50 2.54 1.66
CA TYR A 20 19.37 1.08 1.75
C TYR A 20 20.73 0.37 1.86
N TYR A 21 21.74 0.81 1.11
CA TYR A 21 23.07 0.19 1.13
C TYR A 21 23.91 0.60 2.35
N ILE A 22 23.67 1.78 2.94
CA ILE A 22 24.36 2.25 4.15
C ILE A 22 23.81 1.56 5.41
N LEU A 23 22.50 1.31 5.46
CA LEU A 23 21.84 0.73 6.64
C LEU A 23 22.31 -0.71 6.90
N PRO A 24 22.79 -1.03 8.12
CA PRO A 24 23.22 -2.38 8.46
C PRO A 24 22.01 -3.28 8.78
N GLY A 25 22.07 -4.53 8.34
CA GLY A 25 21.10 -5.57 8.72
C GLY A 25 19.72 -5.43 8.08
N THR A 26 19.06 -6.57 7.88
CA THR A 26 17.76 -6.65 7.17
C THR A 26 16.64 -5.89 7.88
N ARG A 27 16.65 -5.84 9.22
CA ARG A 27 15.61 -5.17 10.01
C ARG A 27 15.56 -3.66 9.73
N TYR A 28 16.70 -2.97 9.81
CA TYR A 28 16.77 -1.53 9.61
C TYR A 28 16.51 -1.16 8.15
N LYS A 29 16.99 -1.97 7.20
CA LYS A 29 16.66 -1.82 5.77
C LYS A 29 15.17 -1.90 5.51
N ASN A 30 14.48 -2.88 6.08
CA ASN A 30 13.03 -3.03 5.90
C ASN A 30 12.24 -1.87 6.51
N ILE A 31 12.62 -1.42 7.71
CA ILE A 31 11.98 -0.25 8.35
C ILE A 31 12.19 1.00 7.49
N PHE A 32 13.41 1.24 7.02
CA PHE A 32 13.72 2.38 6.15
C PHE A 32 12.91 2.33 4.85
N LEU A 33 12.90 1.20 4.15
CA LEU A 33 12.12 1.03 2.92
C LEU A 33 10.63 1.23 3.15
N LEU A 34 10.10 0.76 4.29
CA LEU A 34 8.70 0.96 4.65
C LEU A 34 8.38 2.45 4.85
N LEU A 35 9.19 3.18 5.62
CA LEU A 35 9.00 4.61 5.85
C LEU A 35 9.10 5.43 4.57
N VAL A 36 10.12 5.16 3.76
CA VAL A 36 10.32 5.79 2.45
C VAL A 36 9.14 5.50 1.51
N SER A 37 8.62 4.28 1.51
CA SER A 37 7.46 3.91 0.68
C SER A 37 6.22 4.69 1.10
N ILE A 38 5.94 4.78 2.40
CA ILE A 38 4.82 5.57 2.92
C ILE A 38 4.97 7.04 2.51
N PHE A 39 6.18 7.61 2.68
CA PHE A 39 6.47 8.99 2.28
C PHE A 39 6.27 9.23 0.77
N PHE A 40 6.71 8.29 -0.07
CA PHE A 40 6.53 8.38 -1.51
C PHE A 40 5.06 8.43 -1.93
N TYR A 41 4.24 7.54 -1.35
CA TYR A 41 2.80 7.50 -1.55
C TYR A 41 2.13 8.77 -1.01
N ALA A 42 2.61 9.28 0.11
CA ALA A 42 2.11 10.50 0.75
C ALA A 42 2.29 11.78 -0.06
N TRP A 43 3.35 11.84 -0.85
CA TRP A 43 3.70 13.06 -1.58
C TRP A 43 2.70 13.42 -2.69
N GLY A 44 2.04 12.43 -3.29
CA GLY A 44 1.15 12.68 -4.44
C GLY A 44 -0.23 13.19 -4.02
N GLU A 45 -0.89 12.45 -3.13
CA GLU A 45 -2.26 12.71 -2.70
C GLU A 45 -2.39 12.32 -1.22
N PRO A 46 -2.17 13.27 -0.29
CA PRO A 46 -2.07 12.94 1.13
C PRO A 46 -3.37 12.37 1.73
N VAL A 47 -4.52 12.67 1.13
CA VAL A 47 -5.84 12.18 1.59
C VAL A 47 -5.92 10.65 1.54
N TYR A 48 -5.32 10.02 0.53
CA TYR A 48 -5.39 8.56 0.36
C TYR A 48 -4.27 7.79 1.07
N ILE A 49 -3.39 8.48 1.81
CA ILE A 49 -2.31 7.84 2.58
C ILE A 49 -2.88 6.87 3.57
N LEU A 50 -3.95 7.24 4.30
CA LEU A 50 -4.56 6.38 5.32
C LEU A 50 -5.27 5.18 4.70
N LEU A 51 -5.73 5.30 3.46
CA LEU A 51 -6.39 4.22 2.75
C LEU A 51 -5.44 3.05 2.46
N LEU A 52 -4.17 3.36 2.19
CA LEU A 52 -3.16 2.36 1.83
C LEU A 52 -2.87 1.38 2.99
N PRO A 53 -2.45 1.80 4.20
CA PRO A 53 -2.25 0.90 5.32
C PRO A 53 -3.57 0.28 5.79
N ALA A 54 -4.70 1.00 5.73
CA ALA A 54 -6.00 0.41 6.06
C ALA A 54 -6.35 -0.76 5.13
N SER A 55 -6.17 -0.58 3.82
CA SER A 55 -6.38 -1.63 2.82
C SER A 55 -5.43 -2.81 3.03
N ILE A 56 -4.15 -2.57 3.34
CA ILE A 56 -3.19 -3.63 3.66
C ILE A 56 -3.66 -4.42 4.88
N LEU A 57 -4.06 -3.76 5.96
CA LEU A 57 -4.49 -4.42 7.20
C LEU A 57 -5.77 -5.23 6.99
N ILE A 58 -6.74 -4.69 6.26
CA ILE A 58 -8.00 -5.39 5.94
C ILE A 58 -7.72 -6.62 5.08
N ASN A 59 -6.89 -6.48 4.04
CA ASN A 59 -6.51 -7.62 3.19
C ASN A 59 -5.70 -8.67 3.96
N TYR A 60 -4.82 -8.25 4.87
CA TYR A 60 -4.10 -9.14 5.76
C TYR A 60 -5.05 -9.92 6.67
N ALA A 61 -6.05 -9.25 7.26
CA ALA A 61 -7.08 -9.90 8.06
C ALA A 61 -7.90 -10.91 7.25
N PHE A 62 -8.31 -10.58 6.02
CA PHE A 62 -8.96 -11.54 5.13
C PHE A 62 -8.07 -12.74 4.81
N GLY A 63 -6.79 -12.52 4.50
CA GLY A 63 -5.82 -13.59 4.25
C GLY A 63 -5.68 -14.53 5.45
N PHE A 64 -5.63 -13.97 6.66
CA PHE A 64 -5.59 -14.75 7.90
C PHE A 64 -6.88 -15.56 8.15
N LEU A 65 -8.05 -14.96 7.93
CA LEU A 65 -9.34 -15.64 8.08
C LEU A 65 -9.51 -16.79 7.07
N ILE A 66 -9.04 -16.60 5.83
CA ILE A 66 -9.06 -17.62 4.77
C ILE A 66 -8.11 -18.78 5.10
N SER A 67 -6.92 -18.49 5.65
CA SER A 67 -5.94 -19.53 5.99
C SER A 67 -6.37 -20.34 7.20
N SER A 68 -6.98 -19.70 8.20
CA SER A 68 -7.39 -20.31 9.47
C SER A 68 -8.73 -21.06 9.41
N SER A 69 -9.64 -20.71 8.50
CA SER A 69 -10.98 -21.31 8.45
C SER A 69 -11.00 -22.63 7.67
N SER A 70 -11.49 -23.73 8.26
CA SER A 70 -11.71 -25.00 7.54
C SER A 70 -12.98 -25.00 6.68
N THR A 71 -14.02 -24.30 7.14
CA THR A 71 -15.32 -24.14 6.48
C THR A 71 -15.54 -22.67 6.16
N GLY A 72 -16.13 -22.33 5.01
CA GLY A 72 -16.43 -20.94 4.65
C GLY A 72 -15.29 -20.15 3.99
N LYS A 73 -14.17 -20.79 3.62
CA LYS A 73 -13.07 -20.15 2.87
C LYS A 73 -13.54 -19.38 1.64
N LYS A 74 -14.49 -19.98 0.88
CA LYS A 74 -15.07 -19.36 -0.31
C LYS A 74 -15.80 -18.05 0.04
N LEU A 75 -16.53 -18.01 1.16
CA LEU A 75 -17.23 -16.81 1.58
C LEU A 75 -16.24 -15.68 1.92
N PHE A 76 -15.21 -15.95 2.72
CA PHE A 76 -14.19 -14.95 3.05
C PHE A 76 -13.44 -14.44 1.81
N LEU A 77 -13.13 -15.33 0.87
CA LEU A 77 -12.53 -14.96 -0.41
C LEU A 77 -13.46 -14.07 -1.23
N THR A 78 -14.72 -14.46 -1.40
CA THR A 78 -15.70 -13.67 -2.15
C THR A 78 -15.91 -12.30 -1.52
N THR A 79 -16.05 -12.21 -0.20
CA THR A 79 -16.17 -10.93 0.52
C THR A 79 -14.93 -10.05 0.33
N SER A 80 -13.73 -10.62 0.39
CA SER A 80 -12.48 -9.89 0.13
C SER A 80 -12.42 -9.35 -1.30
N ILE A 81 -12.83 -10.14 -2.29
CA ILE A 81 -12.89 -9.70 -3.70
C ILE A 81 -13.90 -8.58 -3.87
N VAL A 82 -15.12 -8.75 -3.36
CA VAL A 82 -16.18 -7.73 -3.43
C VAL A 82 -15.74 -6.43 -2.76
N PHE A 83 -15.07 -6.50 -1.62
CA PHE A 83 -14.52 -5.34 -0.93
C PHE A 83 -13.48 -4.60 -1.78
N ASN A 84 -12.47 -5.31 -2.31
CA ASN A 84 -11.42 -4.69 -3.12
C ASN A 84 -11.94 -4.11 -4.44
N VAL A 85 -12.83 -4.83 -5.13
CA VAL A 85 -13.47 -4.34 -6.35
C VAL A 85 -14.36 -3.14 -6.03
N GLY A 86 -15.10 -3.19 -4.92
CA GLY A 86 -15.90 -2.07 -4.42
C GLY A 86 -15.05 -0.82 -4.19
N LEU A 87 -13.88 -0.95 -3.55
CA LEU A 87 -12.94 0.16 -3.39
C LEU A 87 -12.48 0.73 -4.75
N ILE A 88 -12.15 -0.13 -5.72
CA ILE A 88 -11.77 0.34 -7.06
C ILE A 88 -12.94 1.10 -7.69
N VAL A 89 -14.17 0.60 -7.61
CA VAL A 89 -15.36 1.29 -8.13
C VAL A 89 -15.54 2.64 -7.45
N LEU A 90 -15.46 2.69 -6.12
CA LEU A 90 -15.64 3.91 -5.33
C LEU A 90 -14.56 4.97 -5.57
N PHE A 91 -13.29 4.59 -5.74
CA PHE A 91 -12.19 5.57 -5.91
C PHE A 91 -11.89 5.91 -7.37
N LYS A 92 -12.16 5.00 -8.30
CA LYS A 92 -11.80 5.20 -9.72
C LYS A 92 -12.98 5.67 -10.58
N TYR A 93 -14.19 5.21 -10.29
CA TYR A 93 -15.34 5.38 -11.19
C TYR A 93 -16.48 6.20 -10.59
N LEU A 94 -16.59 6.20 -9.27
CA LEU A 94 -17.34 7.23 -8.57
C LEU A 94 -16.33 8.34 -8.26
N PRO A 95 -16.36 9.49 -8.94
CA PRO A 95 -15.74 10.68 -8.39
C PRO A 95 -16.57 11.05 -7.16
N LEU A 96 -16.31 10.38 -6.04
CA LEU A 96 -16.76 10.83 -4.74
C LEU A 96 -15.85 12.01 -4.42
N ASP A 97 -16.17 13.15 -5.02
CA ASP A 97 -15.58 14.46 -4.73
C ASP A 97 -15.94 14.76 -3.26
N LEU A 98 -15.14 14.20 -2.34
CA LEU A 98 -15.11 14.57 -0.94
C LEU A 98 -14.34 15.89 -0.88
N ASP A 99 -15.03 16.99 -1.23
CA ASP A 99 -14.60 18.35 -0.89
C ASP A 99 -14.42 18.49 0.64
#